data_AF-A0A8J6YXJ9-F1
#
_entry.id   AF-A0A8J6YXJ9-F1
#
_cell.length_a   1.000
_cell.length_b   1.000
_cell.length_c   1.000
_cell.angle_alpha   90.00
_cell.angle_beta   90.00
_cell.angle_gamma   90.00
#
_symmetry.space_group_name_H-M   'P 1'
#
loop_
_entity.id
_entity.type
_entity.pdbx_description
1 polymer ?
#
loop_
_entity_poly.entity_id
_entity_poly.type
_entity_poly.pdbx_seq_one_letter_code
_entity_poly.pdbx_strand_id
1 'polypeptide(L)'
;MIHVCLALCDKTGHYSKFTGTTILSLLENTKEPSLSITVHILHDNTLTAENRDKLAYVVERYDQIVKFYNVEELCPEKIAEIKQLCARVVKMRFTIATFYRLFIHHILAPDIDKIIYFDSDIIANLDIKELWEIDLGENVLGVILRRHQKINPPEGDNYYFNAGVLLINVPAFRNEEANLKNTLKLMAEKSPSSANDQELLNYYFEKRTLHLPVKFNRLIKWERRQKATNIYEKIYHCSHADSVLGLGLDMSDLFNRLWMSYFIKTPWFDADSIGRIYSEFKKINNSFSEYTLKISATVSNRVRAFYVEPKKLDAMKKHFLIRDDEEVILAENEDSIPKLIESMKASKKKKVFFILTEELMKKKFPFKRLVDEGFVNGKDFVKGWELLSTSRGEPFNTYPFINFM
;
A
#
# COMPACT_ATOMS: atom_id res chain seq x y z
N MET A 1 11.17 20.65 -25.73
CA MET A 1 11.63 19.47 -24.97
C MET A 1 11.09 19.59 -23.56
N ILE A 2 10.50 18.52 -23.00
CA ILE A 2 10.04 18.43 -21.61
C ILE A 2 11.06 17.63 -20.82
N HIS A 3 11.41 18.11 -19.64
CA HIS A 3 12.25 17.37 -18.70
C HIS A 3 11.39 16.83 -17.56
N VAL A 4 11.51 15.52 -17.29
CA VAL A 4 10.85 14.87 -16.15
C VAL A 4 11.91 14.17 -15.31
N CYS A 5 11.88 14.36 -13.99
CA CYS A 5 12.82 13.76 -13.05
C CYS A 5 12.10 12.82 -12.09
N LEU A 6 12.67 11.64 -11.87
CA LEU A 6 12.26 10.70 -10.83
C LEU A 6 13.44 10.34 -9.96
N ALA A 7 13.19 10.00 -8.70
CA ALA A 7 14.19 9.45 -7.81
C ALA A 7 13.79 8.04 -7.34
N LEU A 8 14.77 7.14 -7.24
CA LEU A 8 14.54 5.80 -6.72
C LEU A 8 15.74 5.28 -5.92
N CYS A 9 15.43 4.47 -4.91
CA CYS A 9 16.35 3.58 -4.21
C CYS A 9 15.67 2.23 -4.22
N ASP A 10 16.30 1.24 -4.85
CA ASP A 10 15.71 -0.06 -5.18
C ASP A 10 16.46 -1.21 -4.50
N LYS A 11 16.57 -1.14 -3.17
CA LYS A 11 17.30 -2.11 -2.33
C LYS A 11 16.93 -3.57 -2.59
N THR A 12 15.71 -3.82 -3.05
CA THR A 12 15.17 -5.16 -3.23
C THR A 12 14.86 -5.52 -4.67
N GLY A 13 15.18 -4.61 -5.61
CA GLY A 13 14.90 -4.81 -7.04
C GLY A 13 13.43 -4.69 -7.41
N HIS A 14 12.56 -4.30 -6.47
CA HIS A 14 11.11 -4.28 -6.62
C HIS A 14 10.51 -2.88 -6.72
N TYR A 15 11.26 -1.82 -6.44
CA TYR A 15 10.77 -0.45 -6.52
C TYR A 15 10.81 0.11 -7.96
N SER A 16 11.78 -0.30 -8.77
CA SER A 16 11.93 0.16 -10.17
C SER A 16 10.69 -0.07 -11.03
N LYS A 17 9.87 -1.08 -10.71
CA LYS A 17 8.61 -1.36 -11.42
C LYS A 17 7.58 -0.25 -11.28
N PHE A 18 7.55 0.47 -10.15
CA PHE A 18 6.68 1.63 -9.97
C PHE A 18 7.17 2.82 -10.78
N THR A 19 8.49 3.06 -10.75
CA THR A 19 9.14 4.09 -11.59
C THR A 19 8.85 3.82 -13.07
N GLY A 20 9.03 2.59 -13.54
CA GLY A 20 8.74 2.20 -14.92
C GLY A 20 7.27 2.33 -15.29
N THR A 21 6.35 2.00 -14.38
CA THR A 21 4.90 2.20 -14.62
C THR A 21 4.52 3.68 -14.67
N THR A 22 5.11 4.49 -13.81
CA THR A 22 4.96 5.96 -13.82
C THR A 22 5.40 6.51 -15.17
N ILE A 23 6.63 6.18 -15.59
CA ILE A 23 7.20 6.62 -16.87
C ILE A 23 6.31 6.16 -18.04
N LEU A 24 5.90 4.89 -18.07
CA LEU A 24 5.03 4.39 -19.13
C LEU A 24 3.71 5.16 -19.20
N SER A 25 3.06 5.40 -18.05
CA SER A 25 1.80 6.15 -18.01
C SER A 25 1.97 7.58 -18.54
N LEU A 26 3.07 8.24 -18.21
CA LEU A 26 3.45 9.55 -18.74
C LEU A 26 3.59 9.51 -20.26
N LEU A 27 4.33 8.53 -20.79
CA LEU A 27 4.62 8.42 -22.21
C LEU A 27 3.35 8.09 -23.02
N GLU A 28 2.50 7.17 -22.54
CA GLU A 28 1.26 6.80 -23.24
C GLU A 28 0.21 7.92 -23.25
N ASN A 29 0.24 8.87 -22.30
CA ASN A 29 -0.72 9.97 -22.24
C ASN A 29 -0.19 11.29 -22.81
N THR A 30 1.07 11.35 -23.25
CA THR A 30 1.59 12.52 -23.96
C THR A 30 1.06 12.51 -25.39
N LYS A 31 0.19 13.47 -25.73
CA LYS A 31 -0.58 13.43 -26.99
C LYS A 31 0.13 14.05 -28.18
N GLU A 32 1.12 14.91 -27.95
CA GLU A 32 1.84 15.62 -29.02
C GLU A 32 3.04 14.81 -29.54
N PRO A 33 3.02 14.27 -30.78
CA PRO A 33 4.10 13.39 -31.27
C PRO A 33 5.43 14.11 -31.52
N SER A 34 5.41 15.43 -31.76
CA SER A 34 6.62 16.26 -31.93
C SER A 34 7.33 16.57 -30.61
N LEU A 35 6.70 16.26 -29.49
CA LEU A 35 7.20 16.64 -28.18
C LEU A 35 8.25 15.62 -27.70
N SER A 36 9.50 16.07 -27.58
CA SER A 36 10.57 15.27 -26.99
C SER A 36 10.57 15.40 -25.47
N ILE A 37 10.61 14.25 -24.79
CA ILE A 37 10.73 14.07 -23.34
C ILE A 37 12.12 13.51 -23.02
N THR A 38 12.79 14.15 -22.07
CA THR A 38 13.96 13.56 -21.40
C THR A 38 13.59 13.16 -19.97
N VAL A 39 13.70 11.87 -19.67
CA VAL A 39 13.50 11.29 -18.34
C VAL A 39 14.84 11.24 -17.61
N HIS A 40 14.94 11.96 -16.50
CA HIS A 40 16.11 11.98 -15.62
C HIS A 40 15.84 11.07 -14.41
N ILE A 41 16.68 10.06 -14.21
CA ILE A 41 16.52 9.09 -13.11
C ILE A 41 17.68 9.29 -12.13
N LEU A 42 17.35 9.81 -10.96
CA LEU A 42 18.26 9.93 -9.81
C LEU A 42 18.22 8.62 -9.02
N HIS A 43 19.35 7.91 -8.95
CA HIS A 43 19.43 6.61 -8.30
C HIS A 43 20.68 6.49 -7.43
N ASP A 44 20.80 5.37 -6.73
CA ASP A 44 22.02 4.95 -6.04
C ASP A 44 22.52 3.61 -6.59
N ASN A 45 23.50 3.04 -5.91
CA ASN A 45 24.10 1.75 -6.23
C ASN A 45 23.15 0.55 -6.13
N THR A 46 21.91 0.75 -5.65
CA THR A 46 20.92 -0.34 -5.55
C THR A 46 20.16 -0.57 -6.86
N LEU A 47 20.20 0.37 -7.81
CA LEU A 47 19.66 0.15 -9.14
C LEU A 47 20.52 -0.87 -9.90
N THR A 48 19.98 -2.05 -10.13
CA THR A 48 20.66 -3.11 -10.88
C THR A 48 20.76 -2.78 -12.36
N ALA A 49 21.75 -3.36 -13.05
CA ALA A 49 21.89 -3.23 -14.51
C ALA A 49 20.61 -3.70 -15.24
N GLU A 50 20.02 -4.81 -14.80
CA GLU A 50 18.77 -5.33 -15.37
C GLU A 50 17.62 -4.32 -15.24
N ASN A 51 17.40 -3.75 -14.05
CA ASN A 51 16.33 -2.76 -13.86
C ASN A 51 16.63 -1.45 -14.59
N ARG A 52 17.90 -1.05 -14.70
CA ARG A 52 18.33 0.09 -15.51
C ARG A 52 18.00 -0.13 -16.99
N ASP A 53 18.28 -1.31 -17.54
CA ASP A 53 17.99 -1.65 -18.92
C ASP A 53 16.48 -1.74 -19.17
N LYS A 54 15.70 -2.28 -18.22
CA LYS A 54 14.23 -2.28 -18.28
C LYS A 54 13.65 -0.85 -18.29
N LEU A 55 14.19 0.05 -17.47
CA LEU A 55 13.80 1.47 -17.47
C LEU A 55 14.14 2.15 -18.79
N ALA A 56 15.36 1.91 -19.32
CA ALA A 56 15.77 2.43 -20.62
C ALA A 56 14.85 1.94 -21.74
N TYR A 57 14.58 0.63 -21.78
CA TYR A 57 13.65 0.03 -22.74
C TYR A 57 12.27 0.68 -22.72
N VAL A 58 11.72 0.99 -21.54
CA VAL A 58 10.40 1.65 -21.43
C VAL A 58 10.41 3.05 -22.05
N VAL A 59 11.51 3.79 -21.94
CA VAL A 59 11.62 5.16 -22.48
C VAL A 59 11.93 5.14 -23.98
N GLU A 60 12.94 4.36 -24.37
CA GLU A 60 13.48 4.33 -25.74
C GLU A 60 12.47 3.77 -26.75
N ARG A 61 11.58 2.84 -26.35
CA ARG A 61 10.51 2.32 -27.22
C ARG A 61 9.46 3.36 -27.64
N TYR A 62 9.49 4.55 -27.04
CA TYR A 62 8.67 5.72 -27.40
C TYR A 62 9.52 6.81 -28.09
N ASP A 63 10.73 6.48 -28.53
CA ASP A 63 11.70 7.41 -29.14
C ASP A 63 12.05 8.60 -28.21
N GLN A 64 12.03 8.36 -26.89
CA GLN A 64 12.36 9.34 -25.86
C GLN A 64 13.73 9.08 -25.24
N ILE A 65 14.24 10.06 -24.50
CA ILE A 65 15.59 10.03 -23.94
C ILE A 65 15.53 9.71 -22.44
N VAL A 66 16.38 8.79 -21.98
CA VAL A 66 16.61 8.56 -20.54
C VAL A 66 18.04 8.94 -20.15
N LYS A 67 18.22 9.55 -18.98
CA LYS A 67 19.52 9.83 -18.38
C LYS A 67 19.54 9.33 -16.94
N PHE A 68 20.59 8.60 -16.59
CA PHE A 68 20.77 8.02 -15.26
C PHE A 68 21.86 8.77 -14.49
N TYR A 69 21.59 9.06 -13.23
CA TYR A 69 22.50 9.81 -12.36
C TYR A 69 22.65 9.08 -11.03
N ASN A 70 23.82 8.49 -10.80
CA ASN A 70 24.14 7.89 -9.52
C ASN A 70 24.48 9.00 -8.51
N VAL A 71 23.52 9.32 -7.63
CA VAL A 71 23.62 10.43 -6.69
C VAL A 71 24.70 10.16 -5.62
N GLU A 72 24.95 8.90 -5.26
CA GLU A 72 26.00 8.58 -4.30
C GLU A 72 27.40 8.81 -4.88
N GLU A 73 27.57 8.62 -6.19
CA GLU A 73 28.82 8.88 -6.90
C GLU A 73 29.01 10.37 -7.23
N LEU A 74 27.93 11.04 -7.64
CA LEU A 74 27.97 12.46 -8.03
C LEU A 74 28.05 13.41 -6.82
N CYS A 75 27.45 13.02 -5.69
CA CYS A 75 27.31 13.87 -4.51
C CYS A 75 27.73 13.17 -3.20
N PRO A 76 28.90 12.50 -3.11
CA PRO A 76 29.24 11.61 -2.00
C PRO A 76 29.26 12.31 -0.65
N GLU A 77 29.86 13.50 -0.57
CA GLU A 77 29.95 14.29 0.67
C GLU A 77 28.58 14.74 1.16
N LYS A 78 27.72 15.20 0.23
CA LYS A 78 26.36 15.66 0.56
C LYS A 78 25.48 14.50 1.02
N ILE A 79 25.61 13.33 0.39
CA ILE A 79 24.90 12.12 0.79
C ILE A 79 25.36 11.64 2.17
N ALA A 80 26.67 11.67 2.46
CA ALA A 80 27.19 11.34 3.78
C ALA A 80 26.63 12.27 4.85
N GLU A 81 26.57 13.59 4.57
CA GLU A 81 25.99 14.59 5.46
C GLU A 81 24.50 14.33 5.72
N ILE A 82 23.68 14.07 4.69
CA ILE A 82 22.25 13.75 4.89
C ILE A 82 22.09 12.45 5.67
N LYS A 83 22.87 11.41 5.38
CA LYS A 83 22.83 10.13 6.13
C LYS A 83 23.12 10.36 7.62
N GLN A 84 23.99 11.32 7.96
CA GLN A 84 24.29 11.69 9.33
C GLN A 84 23.17 12.54 9.96
N LEU A 85 22.77 13.64 9.33
CA LEU A 85 21.77 14.58 9.86
C LEU A 85 20.38 13.94 9.98
N CYS A 86 19.98 13.18 8.97
CA CYS A 86 18.63 12.62 8.83
C CYS A 86 18.57 11.12 9.14
N ALA A 87 19.58 10.58 9.84
CA ALA A 87 19.66 9.15 10.18
C ALA A 87 18.36 8.60 10.81
N ARG A 88 17.68 9.41 11.62
CA ARG A 88 16.44 9.01 12.31
C ARG A 88 15.24 8.90 11.35
N VAL A 89 15.10 9.83 10.40
CA VAL A 89 14.07 9.80 9.35
C VAL A 89 14.29 8.61 8.42
N VAL A 90 15.55 8.41 7.99
CA VAL A 90 15.94 7.35 7.06
C VAL A 90 15.81 5.95 7.67
N LYS A 91 15.96 5.82 9.00
CA LYS A 91 15.74 4.55 9.69
C LYS A 91 14.27 4.24 9.95
N MET A 92 13.43 5.26 10.11
CA MET A 92 12.06 5.06 10.61
C MET A 92 10.99 4.98 9.53
N ARG A 93 11.11 5.76 8.44
CA ARG A 93 9.96 5.99 7.54
C ARG A 93 10.28 6.11 6.06
N PHE A 94 11.48 6.54 5.67
CA PHE A 94 11.81 6.84 4.28
C PHE A 94 13.17 6.28 3.87
N THR A 95 13.36 6.02 2.59
CA THR A 95 14.69 5.75 2.04
C THR A 95 15.44 7.06 1.83
N ILE A 96 16.76 7.00 1.69
CA ILE A 96 17.60 8.17 1.38
C ILE A 96 17.19 8.82 0.03
N ALA A 97 16.56 8.07 -0.88
CA ALA A 97 16.14 8.58 -2.19
C ALA A 97 15.12 9.71 -2.13
N THR A 98 14.36 9.85 -1.03
CA THR A 98 13.46 11.01 -0.87
C THR A 98 14.21 12.34 -0.94
N PHE A 99 15.46 12.36 -0.45
CA PHE A 99 16.33 13.54 -0.48
C PHE A 99 17.00 13.77 -1.84
N TYR A 100 16.98 12.81 -2.78
CA TYR A 100 17.64 12.97 -4.08
C TYR A 100 17.07 14.14 -4.89
N ARG A 101 15.78 14.42 -4.74
CA ARG A 101 15.14 15.59 -5.36
C ARG A 101 15.78 16.91 -4.95
N LEU A 102 16.36 16.99 -3.75
CA LEU A 102 17.06 18.19 -3.29
C LEU A 102 18.32 18.45 -4.11
N PHE A 103 18.93 17.43 -4.74
CA PHE A 103 20.16 17.57 -5.54
C PHE A 103 19.91 17.83 -7.02
N ILE A 104 18.66 18.00 -7.45
CA ILE A 104 18.30 18.33 -8.84
C ILE A 104 19.11 19.53 -9.35
N HIS A 105 19.29 20.55 -8.52
CA HIS A 105 20.06 21.74 -8.87
C HIS A 105 21.53 21.44 -9.24
N HIS A 106 22.13 20.44 -8.58
CA HIS A 106 23.55 20.11 -8.69
C HIS A 106 23.81 19.12 -9.83
N ILE A 107 22.86 18.21 -10.08
CA ILE A 107 23.03 17.08 -10.99
C ILE A 107 22.65 17.43 -12.43
N LEU A 108 21.63 18.27 -12.61
CA LEU A 108 21.13 18.60 -13.93
C LEU A 108 22.06 19.57 -14.68
N ALA A 109 22.14 19.36 -15.99
CA ALA A 109 22.92 20.19 -16.90
C ALA A 109 22.52 21.67 -16.79
N PRO A 110 23.47 22.62 -16.84
CA PRO A 110 23.22 24.04 -16.60
C PRO A 110 22.13 24.67 -17.48
N ASP A 111 21.95 24.15 -18.69
CA ASP A 111 20.99 24.59 -19.72
C ASP A 111 19.54 24.16 -19.47
N ILE A 112 19.29 23.32 -18.46
CA ILE A 112 17.93 22.95 -18.07
C ILE A 112 17.35 24.01 -17.13
N ASP A 113 16.35 24.76 -17.61
CA ASP A 113 15.72 25.85 -16.86
C ASP A 113 14.47 25.43 -16.07
N LYS A 114 13.78 24.38 -16.52
CA LYS A 114 12.53 23.90 -15.92
C LYS A 114 12.50 22.39 -15.91
N ILE A 115 11.96 21.80 -14.84
CA ILE A 115 11.77 20.34 -14.76
C ILE A 115 10.52 19.97 -13.98
N ILE A 116 9.86 18.89 -14.37
CA ILE A 116 8.79 18.28 -13.59
C ILE A 116 9.39 17.14 -12.78
N TYR A 117 9.30 17.21 -11.45
CA TYR A 117 9.66 16.09 -10.59
C TYR A 117 8.43 15.25 -10.28
N PHE A 118 8.59 13.93 -10.32
CA PHE A 118 7.60 12.93 -9.91
C PHE A 118 8.17 11.96 -8.87
N ASP A 119 7.37 11.65 -7.84
CA ASP A 119 7.57 10.43 -7.07
C ASP A 119 7.32 9.20 -7.98
N SER A 120 7.91 8.05 -7.64
CA SER A 120 7.76 6.83 -8.44
C SER A 120 6.42 6.13 -8.26
N ASP A 121 5.55 6.63 -7.38
CA ASP A 121 4.23 6.08 -7.06
C ASP A 121 3.08 6.94 -7.59
N ILE A 122 3.18 7.35 -8.85
CA ILE A 122 2.11 8.09 -9.54
C ILE A 122 1.65 7.39 -10.83
N ILE A 123 0.51 7.82 -11.35
CA ILE A 123 -0.02 7.46 -12.66
C ILE A 123 -0.33 8.78 -13.37
N ALA A 124 0.43 9.11 -14.40
CA ALA A 124 0.23 10.31 -15.20
C ALA A 124 -0.88 10.06 -16.25
N ASN A 125 -2.13 10.10 -15.82
CA ASN A 125 -3.31 9.88 -16.68
C ASN A 125 -3.84 11.22 -17.22
N LEU A 126 -2.96 12.08 -17.73
CA LEU A 126 -3.27 13.32 -18.46
C LEU A 126 -2.11 13.68 -19.38
N ASP A 127 -2.32 14.63 -20.29
CA ASP A 127 -1.25 15.13 -21.13
C ASP A 127 -0.27 16.00 -20.32
N ILE A 128 0.97 15.53 -20.19
CA ILE A 128 1.99 16.21 -19.38
C ILE A 128 2.29 17.64 -19.85
N LYS A 129 2.02 17.93 -21.11
CA LYS A 129 2.16 19.27 -21.67
C LYS A 129 1.35 20.30 -20.88
N GLU A 130 0.17 19.93 -20.38
CA GLU A 130 -0.68 20.80 -19.56
C GLU A 130 0.01 21.28 -18.27
N LEU A 131 0.86 20.45 -17.67
CA LEU A 131 1.64 20.82 -16.49
C LEU A 131 2.89 21.59 -16.91
N TRP A 132 3.53 21.17 -18.00
CA TRP A 132 4.77 21.77 -18.48
C TRP A 132 4.61 23.22 -18.93
N GLU A 133 3.49 23.56 -19.60
CA GLU A 133 3.25 24.90 -20.14
C GLU A 133 2.95 25.95 -19.06
N ILE A 134 2.76 25.53 -17.81
CA ILE A 134 2.55 26.47 -16.71
C ILE A 134 3.82 27.30 -16.51
N ASP A 135 3.64 28.62 -16.51
CA ASP A 135 4.68 29.59 -16.18
C ASP A 135 4.78 29.75 -14.65
N LEU A 136 5.97 29.55 -14.11
CA LEU A 136 6.26 29.73 -12.69
C LEU A 136 6.48 31.19 -12.32
N GLY A 137 6.80 32.05 -13.29
CA GLY A 137 7.33 33.39 -13.04
C GLY A 137 8.53 33.33 -12.10
N GLU A 138 8.49 34.17 -11.05
CA GLU A 138 9.54 34.25 -10.03
C GLU A 138 9.47 33.13 -8.97
N ASN A 139 8.48 32.23 -9.03
CA ASN A 139 8.35 31.16 -8.04
C ASN A 139 9.41 30.07 -8.27
N VAL A 140 9.93 29.53 -7.18
CA VAL A 140 10.91 28.43 -7.23
C VAL A 140 10.22 27.12 -7.58
N LEU A 141 9.01 26.90 -7.05
CA LEU A 141 8.25 25.67 -7.19
C LEU A 141 6.81 25.92 -7.59
N GLY A 142 6.26 25.07 -8.45
CA GLY A 142 4.83 24.85 -8.65
C GLY A 142 4.41 23.61 -7.86
N VAL A 143 3.43 23.76 -6.97
CA VAL A 143 3.07 22.76 -5.96
C VAL A 143 1.56 22.56 -5.85
N ILE A 144 1.14 21.37 -5.39
CA ILE A 144 -0.27 21.07 -5.14
C ILE A 144 -0.52 21.05 -3.64
N LEU A 145 -1.39 21.96 -3.18
CA LEU A 145 -1.74 22.07 -1.77
C LEU A 145 -2.52 20.85 -1.27
N ARG A 146 -2.13 20.32 -0.12
CA ARG A 146 -2.76 19.17 0.53
C ARG A 146 -4.21 19.46 0.92
N ARG A 147 -4.53 20.70 1.33
CA ARG A 147 -5.91 21.08 1.67
C ARG A 147 -6.87 20.92 0.51
N HIS A 148 -6.46 21.22 -0.72
CA HIS A 148 -7.30 21.09 -1.92
C HIS A 148 -7.62 19.64 -2.27
N GLN A 149 -6.93 18.69 -1.64
CA GLN A 149 -7.20 17.27 -1.82
C GLN A 149 -8.28 16.75 -0.86
N LYS A 150 -8.52 17.43 0.27
CA LYS A 150 -9.42 16.99 1.36
C LYS A 150 -10.86 17.45 1.11
N ILE A 151 -11.82 16.66 1.60
CA ILE A 151 -13.25 17.02 1.57
C ILE A 151 -13.56 18.13 2.58
N ASN A 152 -12.89 18.14 3.73
CA ASN A 152 -12.96 19.19 4.76
C ASN A 152 -11.55 19.40 5.35
N PRO A 153 -10.75 20.32 4.81
CA PRO A 153 -9.42 20.58 5.35
C PRO A 153 -9.52 21.25 6.73
N PRO A 154 -8.68 20.87 7.70
CA PRO A 154 -8.61 21.58 8.98
C PRO A 154 -8.10 23.02 8.78
N GLU A 155 -8.55 23.94 9.63
CA GLU A 155 -8.03 25.31 9.67
C GLU A 155 -6.51 25.30 9.89
N GLY A 156 -5.78 26.16 9.17
CA GLY A 156 -4.31 26.27 9.24
C GLY A 156 -3.53 25.44 8.22
N ASP A 157 -4.15 24.52 7.48
CA ASP A 157 -3.51 23.72 6.40
C ASP A 157 -3.40 24.51 5.07
N ASN A 158 -3.15 25.82 5.15
CA ASN A 158 -3.35 26.74 4.02
C ASN A 158 -2.24 26.69 2.96
N TYR A 159 -1.03 26.30 3.37
CA TYR A 159 0.18 26.37 2.53
C TYR A 159 0.95 25.05 2.42
N TYR A 160 0.50 23.99 3.12
CA TYR A 160 1.20 22.72 3.08
C TYR A 160 0.91 21.97 1.78
N PHE A 161 1.94 21.60 1.03
CA PHE A 161 1.87 20.86 -0.23
C PHE A 161 2.46 19.45 -0.13
N ASN A 162 2.00 18.57 -1.02
CA ASN A 162 2.64 17.27 -1.23
C ASN A 162 3.80 17.42 -2.22
N ALA A 163 4.95 16.83 -1.90
CA ALA A 163 6.16 16.93 -2.72
C ALA A 163 6.23 15.94 -3.88
N GLY A 164 5.25 15.04 -4.04
CA GLY A 164 5.31 13.98 -5.03
C GLY A 164 5.11 14.42 -6.48
N VAL A 165 4.68 15.66 -6.69
CA VAL A 165 4.73 16.34 -7.98
C VAL A 165 5.17 17.77 -7.75
N LEU A 166 6.27 18.18 -8.38
CA LEU A 166 6.79 19.55 -8.32
C LEU A 166 7.10 20.02 -9.74
N LEU A 167 6.68 21.23 -10.10
CA LEU A 167 7.26 21.94 -11.24
C LEU A 167 8.38 22.83 -10.69
N ILE A 168 9.61 22.70 -11.19
CA ILE A 168 10.77 23.35 -10.58
C ILE A 168 11.38 24.34 -11.56
N ASN A 169 11.53 25.59 -11.12
CA ASN A 169 12.41 26.57 -11.77
C ASN A 169 13.84 26.25 -11.35
N VAL A 170 14.60 25.62 -12.25
CA VAL A 170 15.91 25.03 -11.92
C VAL A 170 16.96 26.11 -11.60
N PRO A 171 17.07 27.24 -12.35
CA PRO A 171 17.96 28.33 -12.00
C PRO A 171 17.66 28.93 -10.63
N ALA A 172 16.38 29.17 -10.32
CA ALA A 172 16.00 29.67 -9.00
C ALA A 172 16.34 28.64 -7.91
N PHE A 173 16.05 27.36 -8.12
CA PHE A 173 16.34 26.29 -7.16
C PHE A 173 17.84 26.10 -6.91
N ARG A 174 18.71 26.33 -7.92
CA ARG A 174 20.18 26.33 -7.77
C ARG A 174 20.68 27.37 -6.77
N ASN A 175 20.06 28.54 -6.73
CA ASN A 175 20.48 29.61 -5.81
C ASN A 175 20.13 29.32 -4.34
N GLU A 176 19.39 28.25 -4.06
CA GLU A 176 18.86 27.93 -2.73
C GLU A 176 19.64 26.82 -2.01
N GLU A 177 20.66 26.25 -2.64
CA GLU A 177 21.42 25.10 -2.12
C GLU A 177 21.92 25.32 -0.69
N ALA A 178 22.65 26.42 -0.47
CA ALA A 178 23.23 26.73 0.84
C ALA A 178 22.13 26.92 1.91
N ASN A 179 21.01 27.54 1.53
CA ASN A 179 19.90 27.77 2.44
C ASN A 179 19.19 26.47 2.80
N LEU A 180 18.89 25.62 1.82
CA LEU A 180 18.29 24.31 2.04
C LEU A 180 19.14 23.44 2.96
N LYS A 181 20.46 23.43 2.76
CA LYS A 181 21.40 22.73 3.64
C LYS A 181 21.33 23.26 5.09
N ASN A 182 21.42 24.57 5.27
CA ASN A 182 21.39 25.19 6.60
C ASN A 182 20.05 24.96 7.31
N THR A 183 18.94 25.07 6.58
CA THR A 183 17.59 24.80 7.11
C THR A 183 17.43 23.32 7.48
N LEU A 184 17.91 22.39 6.66
CA LEU A 184 17.84 20.96 6.97
C LEU A 184 18.62 20.63 8.25
N LYS A 185 19.81 21.21 8.42
CA LYS A 185 20.61 21.08 9.64
C LYS A 185 19.84 21.57 10.87
N LEU A 186 19.26 22.77 10.80
CA LEU A 186 18.44 23.33 11.88
C LEU A 186 17.23 22.45 12.22
N MET A 187 16.56 21.91 11.20
CA MET A 187 15.42 21.00 11.37
C MET A 187 15.84 19.67 12.00
N ALA A 188 16.97 19.11 11.58
CA ALA A 188 17.53 17.88 12.13
C ALA A 188 17.92 18.05 13.61
N GLU A 189 18.42 19.22 14.01
CA GLU A 189 18.75 19.56 15.40
C GLU A 189 17.50 19.73 16.27
N LYS A 190 16.48 20.47 15.80
CA LYS A 190 15.29 20.80 16.59
C LYS A 190 14.22 19.70 16.60
N SER A 191 14.00 19.07 15.45
CA SER A 191 12.94 18.07 15.24
C SER A 191 13.43 16.91 14.36
N PRO A 192 14.39 16.08 14.85
CA PRO A 192 15.04 15.05 14.03
C PRO A 192 14.09 14.03 13.38
N SER A 193 12.92 13.77 13.96
CA SER A 193 11.92 12.83 13.41
C SER A 193 11.09 13.42 12.25
N SER A 194 11.12 14.74 12.08
CA SER A 194 10.36 15.47 11.05
C SER A 194 11.28 16.10 9.98
N ALA A 195 12.60 15.94 10.09
CA ALA A 195 13.58 16.48 9.15
C ALA A 195 13.66 15.65 7.84
N ASN A 196 12.54 15.56 7.12
CA ASN A 196 12.47 14.99 5.77
C ASN A 196 12.43 16.10 4.70
N ASP A 197 12.62 15.70 3.45
CA ASP A 197 12.65 16.59 2.29
C ASP A 197 11.33 17.35 2.08
N GLN A 198 10.16 16.70 2.22
CA GLN A 198 8.88 17.38 2.06
C GLN A 198 8.67 18.46 3.12
N GLU A 199 8.99 18.19 4.39
CA GLU A 199 8.91 19.18 5.47
C GLU A 199 9.89 20.34 5.24
N LEU A 200 11.11 20.05 4.78
CA LEU A 200 12.09 21.07 4.41
C LEU A 200 11.56 21.98 3.30
N LEU A 201 11.03 21.40 2.22
CA LEU A 201 10.52 22.15 1.08
C LEU A 201 9.30 23.01 1.48
N ASN A 202 8.39 22.46 2.28
CA ASN A 202 7.25 23.21 2.80
C ASN A 202 7.68 24.38 3.68
N TYR A 203 8.60 24.15 4.62
CA TYR A 203 9.08 25.19 5.53
C TYR A 203 9.83 26.29 4.79
N TYR A 204 10.70 25.93 3.85
CA TYR A 204 11.59 26.88 3.20
C TYR A 204 10.95 27.65 2.04
N PHE A 205 10.07 27.00 1.27
CA PHE A 205 9.47 27.59 0.08
C PHE A 205 8.03 28.07 0.25
N GLU A 206 7.45 28.01 1.45
CA GLU A 206 6.03 28.35 1.73
C GLU A 206 5.49 29.54 0.91
N LYS A 207 6.25 30.65 0.85
CA LYS A 207 5.86 31.90 0.18
C LYS A 207 6.41 32.11 -1.24
N ARG A 208 7.17 31.14 -1.76
CA ARG A 208 7.81 31.17 -3.10
C ARG A 208 7.33 30.01 -3.96
N THR A 209 6.06 29.66 -3.80
CA THR A 209 5.41 28.60 -4.57
C THR A 209 4.21 29.12 -5.37
N LEU A 210 4.04 28.60 -6.57
CA LEU A 210 2.83 28.71 -7.35
C LEU A 210 1.90 27.53 -7.01
N HIS A 211 0.66 27.82 -6.62
CA HIS A 211 -0.32 26.77 -6.34
C HIS A 211 -0.96 26.24 -7.63
N LEU A 212 -0.72 24.96 -7.91
CA LEU A 212 -1.21 24.27 -9.09
C LEU A 212 -2.57 23.59 -8.85
N PRO A 213 -3.39 23.40 -9.90
CA PRO A 213 -4.62 22.63 -9.81
C PRO A 213 -4.44 21.22 -9.24
N VAL A 214 -5.40 20.78 -8.42
CA VAL A 214 -5.37 19.47 -7.74
C VAL A 214 -5.26 18.28 -8.71
N LYS A 215 -5.67 18.44 -9.97
CA LYS A 215 -5.57 17.40 -11.00
C LYS A 215 -4.12 16.98 -11.28
N PHE A 216 -3.13 17.84 -10.99
CA PHE A 216 -1.72 17.53 -11.21
C PHE A 216 -1.08 16.71 -10.09
N ASN A 217 -1.78 16.46 -8.97
CA ASN A 217 -1.33 15.55 -7.91
C ASN A 217 -2.52 15.16 -7.03
N ARG A 218 -3.34 14.23 -7.54
CA ARG A 218 -4.55 13.76 -6.87
C ARG A 218 -4.28 12.46 -6.14
N LEU A 219 -4.23 12.50 -4.80
CA LEU A 219 -4.10 11.27 -4.01
C LEU A 219 -5.32 10.36 -4.20
N ILE A 220 -5.08 9.11 -4.62
CA ILE A 220 -6.12 8.12 -4.93
C ILE A 220 -7.03 7.87 -3.74
N LYS A 221 -6.50 7.90 -2.51
CA LYS A 221 -7.29 7.76 -1.28
C LYS A 221 -8.50 8.69 -1.21
N TRP A 222 -8.40 9.89 -1.76
CA TRP A 222 -9.49 10.84 -1.76
C TRP A 222 -10.53 10.52 -2.82
N GLU A 223 -10.12 10.01 -3.97
CA GLU A 223 -11.04 9.50 -4.99
C GLU A 223 -11.80 8.26 -4.47
N ARG A 224 -11.11 7.34 -3.81
CA ARG A 224 -11.71 6.16 -3.16
C ARG A 224 -12.69 6.54 -2.06
N ARG A 225 -12.32 7.48 -1.18
CA ARG A 225 -13.22 8.01 -0.13
C ARG A 225 -14.45 8.69 -0.71
N GLN A 226 -14.31 9.33 -1.86
CA GLN A 226 -15.41 9.95 -2.61
C GLN A 226 -16.21 8.95 -3.45
N LYS A 227 -15.83 7.66 -3.44
CA LYS A 227 -16.44 6.59 -4.23
C LYS A 227 -16.51 6.96 -5.72
N ALA A 228 -15.39 7.47 -6.25
CA ALA A 228 -15.29 7.80 -7.66
C ALA A 228 -15.75 6.62 -8.53
N THR A 229 -16.59 6.92 -9.53
CA THR A 229 -17.16 5.93 -10.45
C THR A 229 -16.49 5.92 -11.81
N ASN A 230 -15.66 6.93 -12.11
CA ASN A 230 -14.95 7.10 -13.38
C ASN A 230 -13.49 7.52 -13.13
N ILE A 231 -12.64 7.21 -14.10
CA ILE A 231 -11.28 7.77 -14.22
C ILE A 231 -11.36 9.05 -15.04
N TYR A 232 -10.71 10.11 -14.58
CA TYR A 232 -10.64 11.41 -15.25
C TYR A 232 -9.20 11.75 -15.60
N GLU A 233 -9.00 12.75 -16.46
CA GLU A 233 -7.67 13.23 -16.82
C GLU A 233 -6.99 13.93 -15.63
N LYS A 234 -6.16 13.19 -14.90
CA LYS A 234 -5.48 13.59 -13.65
C LYS A 234 -4.15 12.84 -13.53
N ILE A 235 -3.19 13.44 -12.85
CA ILE A 235 -2.06 12.72 -12.26
C ILE A 235 -2.54 12.16 -10.92
N TYR A 236 -2.62 10.84 -10.84
CA TYR A 236 -3.04 10.12 -9.63
C TYR A 236 -1.82 9.70 -8.83
N HIS A 237 -1.82 9.96 -7.52
CA HIS A 237 -0.70 9.65 -6.65
C HIS A 237 -1.11 8.58 -5.62
N CYS A 238 -0.39 7.45 -5.64
CA CYS A 238 -0.60 6.24 -4.86
C CYS A 238 0.11 6.30 -3.48
N SER A 239 -0.05 7.37 -2.69
CA SER A 239 0.78 7.56 -1.48
C SER A 239 0.72 6.40 -0.45
N HIS A 240 1.83 6.18 0.25
CA HIS A 240 2.04 5.12 1.27
C HIS A 240 0.99 5.03 2.41
N ALA A 241 0.20 6.09 2.65
CA ALA A 241 -0.90 6.08 3.62
C ALA A 241 -2.08 5.19 3.19
N ASP A 242 -2.05 4.62 1.98
CA ASP A 242 -3.00 3.65 1.45
C ASP A 242 -2.57 2.20 1.72
N SER A 243 -1.79 2.00 2.80
CA SER A 243 -1.27 0.73 3.32
C SER A 243 -0.61 -0.15 2.26
N VAL A 244 0.46 0.37 1.63
CA VAL A 244 1.21 -0.26 0.51
C VAL A 244 0.55 0.03 -0.85
N LEU A 245 0.70 1.28 -1.32
CA LEU A 245 0.21 1.84 -2.60
C LEU A 245 -1.32 1.72 -2.86
N GLY A 246 -2.04 0.96 -2.04
CA GLY A 246 -3.41 0.53 -2.29
C GLY A 246 -3.59 -0.17 -3.64
N LEU A 247 -2.53 -0.70 -4.24
CA LEU A 247 -2.52 -1.37 -5.55
C LEU A 247 -2.54 -2.88 -5.33
N GLY A 248 -3.73 -3.47 -5.35
CA GLY A 248 -3.94 -4.92 -5.25
C GLY A 248 -4.49 -5.49 -6.56
N LEU A 249 -4.64 -6.82 -6.63
CA LEU A 249 -5.36 -7.47 -7.75
C LEU A 249 -6.90 -7.35 -7.62
N ASP A 250 -7.40 -6.48 -6.73
CA ASP A 250 -8.82 -6.13 -6.74
C ASP A 250 -9.12 -5.28 -7.97
N MET A 251 -9.46 -5.95 -9.07
CA MET A 251 -9.81 -5.33 -10.34
C MET A 251 -11.24 -4.76 -10.34
N SER A 252 -11.96 -4.78 -9.21
CA SER A 252 -13.19 -3.99 -9.07
C SER A 252 -12.88 -2.52 -8.77
N ASP A 253 -11.74 -2.24 -8.14
CA ASP A 253 -11.23 -0.87 -7.93
C ASP A 253 -10.72 -0.27 -9.24
N LEU A 254 -11.22 0.93 -9.56
CA LEU A 254 -10.88 1.64 -10.81
C LEU A 254 -9.39 1.98 -10.90
N PHE A 255 -8.77 2.35 -9.79
CA PHE A 255 -7.38 2.81 -9.76
C PHE A 255 -6.40 1.64 -9.80
N ASN A 256 -6.76 0.49 -9.22
CA ASN A 256 -6.03 -0.77 -9.41
C ASN A 256 -6.03 -1.19 -10.88
N ARG A 257 -7.21 -1.15 -11.53
CA ARG A 257 -7.31 -1.44 -12.97
C ARG A 257 -6.48 -0.47 -13.80
N LEU A 258 -6.54 0.82 -13.49
CA LEU A 258 -5.78 1.84 -14.20
C LEU A 258 -4.27 1.61 -14.07
N TRP A 259 -3.77 1.38 -12.86
CA TRP A 259 -2.35 1.08 -12.67
C TRP A 259 -1.95 -0.20 -13.39
N MET A 260 -2.75 -1.26 -13.25
CA MET A 260 -2.50 -2.55 -13.88
C MET A 260 -2.46 -2.43 -15.41
N SER A 261 -3.32 -1.61 -16.02
CA SER A 261 -3.34 -1.44 -17.48
C SER A 261 -2.04 -0.85 -18.03
N TYR A 262 -1.30 -0.07 -17.22
CA TYR A 262 0.05 0.37 -17.54
C TYR A 262 1.07 -0.72 -17.17
N PHE A 263 1.01 -1.24 -15.94
CA PHE A 263 2.01 -2.17 -15.43
C PHE A 263 2.20 -3.41 -16.31
N ILE A 264 1.12 -4.00 -16.83
CA ILE A 264 1.17 -5.19 -17.71
C ILE A 264 1.94 -4.97 -19.02
N LYS A 265 2.13 -3.71 -19.44
CA LYS A 265 2.85 -3.35 -20.66
C LYS A 265 4.34 -3.07 -20.40
N THR A 266 4.77 -3.15 -19.15
CA THR A 266 6.16 -2.92 -18.74
C THR A 266 6.96 -4.23 -18.72
N PRO A 267 8.30 -4.19 -18.84
CA PRO A 267 9.16 -5.39 -18.78
C PRO A 267 9.16 -6.13 -17.43
N TRP A 268 8.61 -5.55 -16.37
CA TRP A 268 8.47 -6.21 -15.07
C TRP A 268 7.27 -7.17 -15.03
N PHE A 269 6.35 -7.07 -15.98
CA PHE A 269 5.26 -8.03 -16.15
C PHE A 269 5.67 -9.11 -17.16
N ASP A 270 6.32 -10.16 -16.66
CA ASP A 270 6.83 -11.30 -17.42
C ASP A 270 6.06 -12.60 -17.14
N ALA A 271 6.48 -13.70 -17.79
CA ALA A 271 5.88 -15.02 -17.55
C ALA A 271 5.97 -15.44 -16.07
N ASP A 272 7.06 -15.07 -15.39
CA ASP A 272 7.23 -15.34 -13.96
C ASP A 272 6.25 -14.55 -13.11
N SER A 273 5.86 -13.34 -13.51
CA SER A 273 4.79 -12.57 -12.87
C SER A 273 3.47 -13.34 -12.90
N ILE A 274 3.12 -13.97 -14.02
CA ILE A 274 1.93 -14.84 -14.13
C ILE A 274 2.11 -16.09 -13.25
N GLY A 275 3.29 -16.71 -13.28
CA GLY A 275 3.62 -17.86 -12.43
C GLY A 275 3.50 -17.56 -10.94
N ARG A 276 3.95 -16.38 -10.49
CA ARG A 276 3.80 -15.87 -9.12
C ARG A 276 2.32 -15.71 -8.76
N ILE A 277 1.53 -15.08 -9.62
CA ILE A 277 0.06 -14.96 -9.42
C ILE A 277 -0.58 -16.33 -9.23
N TYR A 278 -0.26 -17.28 -10.12
CA TYR A 278 -0.81 -18.64 -10.04
C TYR A 278 -0.34 -19.38 -8.77
N SER A 279 0.93 -19.23 -8.38
CA SER A 279 1.47 -19.78 -7.14
C SER A 279 0.74 -19.23 -5.92
N GLU A 280 0.46 -17.93 -5.86
CA GLU A 280 -0.29 -17.34 -4.75
C GLU A 280 -1.73 -17.83 -4.72
N PHE A 281 -2.41 -17.93 -5.87
CA PHE A 281 -3.73 -18.58 -5.93
C PHE A 281 -3.69 -20.02 -5.45
N LYS A 282 -2.66 -20.78 -5.84
CA LYS A 282 -2.48 -22.16 -5.40
C LYS A 282 -2.23 -22.24 -3.90
N LYS A 283 -1.42 -21.34 -3.31
CA LYS A 283 -1.19 -21.26 -1.86
C LYS A 283 -2.48 -20.93 -1.11
N ILE A 284 -3.26 -19.98 -1.60
CA ILE A 284 -4.57 -19.63 -1.02
C ILE A 284 -5.51 -20.83 -1.10
N ASN A 285 -5.61 -21.45 -2.27
CA ASN A 285 -6.48 -22.61 -2.48
C ASN A 285 -6.05 -23.80 -1.61
N ASN A 286 -4.75 -24.05 -1.48
CA ASN A 286 -4.20 -25.09 -0.61
C ASN A 286 -4.42 -24.77 0.88
N SER A 287 -4.20 -23.52 1.30
CA SER A 287 -4.46 -23.08 2.67
C SER A 287 -5.94 -23.20 3.02
N PHE A 288 -6.81 -22.79 2.10
CA PHE A 288 -8.26 -22.98 2.22
C PHE A 288 -8.60 -24.47 2.30
N SER A 289 -8.07 -25.30 1.40
CA SER A 289 -8.29 -26.75 1.40
C SER A 289 -7.78 -27.43 2.68
N GLU A 290 -6.60 -27.06 3.18
CA GLU A 290 -6.04 -27.54 4.44
C GLU A 290 -6.86 -27.08 5.63
N TYR A 291 -7.34 -25.84 5.65
CA TYR A 291 -8.20 -25.33 6.70
C TYR A 291 -9.55 -26.06 6.69
N THR A 292 -10.15 -26.27 5.50
CA THR A 292 -11.36 -27.06 5.32
C THR A 292 -11.15 -28.53 5.73
N LEU A 293 -10.02 -29.14 5.41
CA LEU A 293 -9.67 -30.51 5.82
C LEU A 293 -9.39 -30.60 7.33
N LYS A 294 -8.72 -29.61 7.92
CA LYS A 294 -8.47 -29.53 9.37
C LYS A 294 -9.77 -29.33 10.14
N ILE A 295 -10.69 -28.49 9.66
CA ILE A 295 -12.06 -28.41 10.21
C ILE A 295 -12.74 -29.77 10.09
N SER A 296 -12.78 -30.35 8.88
CA SER A 296 -13.44 -31.62 8.59
C SER A 296 -12.90 -32.80 9.42
N ALA A 297 -11.58 -32.85 9.65
CA ALA A 297 -10.92 -33.85 10.49
C ALA A 297 -11.12 -33.59 12.00
N THR A 298 -11.07 -32.33 12.44
CA THR A 298 -11.27 -31.94 13.86
C THR A 298 -12.70 -32.26 14.34
N VAL A 299 -13.66 -32.24 13.43
CA VAL A 299 -15.06 -32.62 13.70
C VAL A 299 -15.37 -34.09 13.44
N SER A 300 -14.40 -34.90 13.01
CA SER A 300 -14.63 -36.32 12.74
C SER A 300 -14.57 -37.14 14.03
N ASN A 301 -15.67 -37.82 14.36
CA ASN A 301 -15.85 -38.71 15.53
C ASN A 301 -15.72 -38.06 16.92
N ARG A 302 -15.94 -36.75 17.04
CA ARG A 302 -15.94 -36.03 18.34
C ARG A 302 -17.28 -35.39 18.63
N VAL A 303 -17.56 -35.15 19.92
CA VAL A 303 -18.67 -34.28 20.35
C VAL A 303 -18.29 -32.82 20.09
N ARG A 304 -19.20 -32.01 19.55
CA ARG A 304 -18.93 -30.66 19.07
C ARG A 304 -19.83 -29.65 19.79
N ALA A 305 -19.22 -28.63 20.38
CA ALA A 305 -19.92 -27.64 21.21
C ALA A 305 -19.85 -26.25 20.55
N PHE A 306 -20.97 -25.64 20.20
CA PHE A 306 -21.00 -24.34 19.51
C PHE A 306 -21.81 -23.30 20.27
N TYR A 307 -21.43 -22.04 20.05
CA TYR A 307 -22.12 -20.89 20.60
C TYR A 307 -22.97 -20.23 19.51
N VAL A 308 -24.29 -20.16 19.72
CA VAL A 308 -25.20 -19.65 18.68
C VAL A 308 -26.42 -19.00 19.33
N GLU A 309 -26.77 -17.79 18.90
CA GLU A 309 -28.07 -17.18 19.22
C GLU A 309 -29.21 -18.06 18.64
N PRO A 310 -30.31 -18.34 19.37
CA PRO A 310 -31.38 -19.26 18.90
C PRO A 310 -31.86 -19.00 17.46
N LYS A 311 -31.96 -17.73 17.05
CA LYS A 311 -32.34 -17.32 15.69
C LYS A 311 -31.32 -17.65 14.58
N LYS A 312 -30.10 -18.06 14.91
CA LYS A 312 -29.00 -18.42 13.99
C LYS A 312 -28.77 -19.94 13.92
N LEU A 313 -29.60 -20.73 14.60
CA LEU A 313 -29.48 -22.17 14.72
C LEU A 313 -29.40 -22.90 13.37
N ASP A 314 -30.36 -22.65 12.47
CA ASP A 314 -30.42 -23.36 11.19
C ASP A 314 -29.27 -23.00 10.25
N ALA A 315 -28.83 -21.74 10.27
CA ALA A 315 -27.64 -21.32 9.53
C ALA A 315 -26.37 -22.04 10.03
N MET A 316 -26.25 -22.24 11.35
CA MET A 316 -25.09 -22.93 11.93
C MET A 316 -25.09 -24.42 11.67
N LYS A 317 -26.25 -25.09 11.71
CA LYS A 317 -26.36 -26.51 11.30
C LYS A 317 -25.82 -26.73 9.88
N LYS A 318 -26.11 -25.79 8.97
CA LYS A 318 -25.62 -25.82 7.58
C LYS A 318 -24.11 -25.54 7.49
N HIS A 319 -23.61 -24.52 8.19
CA HIS A 319 -22.18 -24.14 8.13
C HIS A 319 -21.23 -25.19 8.69
N PHE A 320 -21.67 -26.01 9.65
CA PHE A 320 -20.85 -27.04 10.29
C PHE A 320 -21.05 -28.45 9.73
N LEU A 321 -21.81 -28.59 8.63
CA LEU A 321 -22.03 -29.86 7.95
C LEU A 321 -22.44 -30.97 8.92
N ILE A 322 -23.48 -30.69 9.74
CA ILE A 322 -24.02 -31.70 10.65
C ILE A 322 -24.59 -32.85 9.81
N ARG A 323 -24.09 -34.06 10.06
CA ARG A 323 -24.48 -35.29 9.38
C ARG A 323 -25.74 -35.86 10.04
N ASP A 324 -26.49 -36.68 9.31
CA ASP A 324 -27.76 -37.26 9.78
C ASP A 324 -27.57 -38.21 10.98
N ASP A 325 -26.36 -38.74 11.18
CA ASP A 325 -26.01 -39.59 12.31
C ASP A 325 -25.59 -38.80 13.57
N GLU A 326 -25.64 -37.47 13.52
CA GLU A 326 -25.26 -36.59 14.63
C GLU A 326 -26.48 -36.03 15.38
N GLU A 327 -26.48 -36.16 16.70
CA GLU A 327 -27.58 -35.66 17.55
C GLU A 327 -27.36 -34.19 17.90
N VAL A 328 -28.36 -33.33 17.70
CA VAL A 328 -28.30 -31.90 18.06
C VAL A 328 -29.04 -31.62 19.37
N ILE A 329 -28.31 -31.16 20.39
CA ILE A 329 -28.86 -30.81 21.71
C ILE A 329 -28.79 -29.29 21.90
N LEU A 330 -29.93 -28.65 22.14
CA LEU A 330 -29.98 -27.23 22.51
C LEU A 330 -29.89 -27.11 24.03
N ALA A 331 -28.85 -26.43 24.51
CA ALA A 331 -28.71 -26.11 25.92
C ALA A 331 -29.11 -24.64 26.13
N GLU A 332 -30.37 -24.44 26.51
CA GLU A 332 -31.01 -23.12 26.60
C GLU A 332 -30.96 -22.53 28.01
N ASN A 333 -30.91 -23.39 29.03
CA ASN A 333 -30.88 -23.04 30.46
C ASN A 333 -30.09 -24.07 31.29
N GLU A 334 -29.88 -23.81 32.59
CA GLU A 334 -29.10 -24.71 33.46
C GLU A 334 -29.73 -26.12 33.62
N ASP A 335 -31.05 -26.22 33.50
CA ASP A 335 -31.81 -27.48 33.60
C ASP A 335 -31.61 -28.41 32.39
N SER A 336 -31.15 -27.87 31.26
CA SER A 336 -30.82 -28.63 30.06
C SER A 336 -29.43 -29.29 30.11
N ILE A 337 -28.57 -28.88 31.06
CA ILE A 337 -27.18 -29.36 31.18
C ILE A 337 -27.08 -30.84 31.60
N PRO A 338 -27.86 -31.35 32.58
CA PRO A 338 -27.82 -32.76 32.95
C PRO A 338 -28.15 -33.69 31.78
N LYS A 339 -29.12 -33.33 30.94
CA LYS A 339 -29.50 -34.08 29.73
C LYS A 339 -28.36 -34.11 28.71
N LEU A 340 -27.64 -32.99 28.55
CA LEU A 340 -26.43 -32.94 27.73
C LEU A 340 -25.36 -33.92 28.25
N ILE A 341 -25.08 -33.89 29.56
CA ILE A 341 -24.10 -34.78 30.20
C ILE A 341 -24.50 -36.26 30.05
N GLU A 342 -25.77 -36.58 30.24
CA GLU A 342 -26.30 -37.94 30.10
C GLU A 342 -26.16 -38.44 28.66
N SER A 343 -26.52 -37.63 27.66
CA SER A 343 -26.32 -37.99 26.25
C SER A 343 -24.84 -38.17 25.90
N MET A 344 -23.95 -37.29 26.40
CA MET A 344 -22.50 -37.44 26.22
C MET A 344 -21.93 -38.70 26.88
N LYS A 345 -22.47 -39.12 28.04
CA LYS A 345 -22.05 -40.35 28.74
C LYS A 345 -22.56 -41.62 28.04
N ALA A 346 -23.80 -41.62 27.58
CA ALA A 346 -24.42 -42.75 26.89
C ALA A 346 -23.81 -43.01 25.49
N SER A 347 -23.33 -41.94 24.85
CA SER A 347 -22.98 -41.94 23.44
C SER A 347 -21.49 -41.97 23.15
N LYS A 348 -20.68 -42.76 23.87
CA LYS A 348 -19.20 -42.84 23.66
C LYS A 348 -18.72 -43.18 22.22
N LYS A 349 -19.63 -43.30 21.25
CA LYS A 349 -19.38 -43.41 19.79
C LYS A 349 -20.34 -42.61 18.89
N LYS A 350 -21.35 -41.89 19.41
CA LYS A 350 -22.18 -41.01 18.56
C LYS A 350 -21.57 -39.62 18.50
N LYS A 351 -21.68 -38.99 17.34
CA LYS A 351 -21.27 -37.61 17.14
C LYS A 351 -22.37 -36.70 17.69
N VAL A 352 -22.13 -36.03 18.80
CA VAL A 352 -23.15 -35.15 19.42
C VAL A 352 -22.76 -33.70 19.16
N PHE A 353 -23.72 -32.87 18.76
CA PHE A 353 -23.56 -31.46 18.51
C PHE A 353 -24.44 -30.68 19.49
N PHE A 354 -23.93 -29.66 20.16
CA PHE A 354 -24.77 -28.86 21.05
C PHE A 354 -24.56 -27.36 20.94
N ILE A 355 -25.65 -26.60 21.12
CA ILE A 355 -25.69 -25.14 20.97
C ILE A 355 -26.04 -24.45 22.29
N LEU A 356 -25.29 -23.40 22.58
CA LEU A 356 -25.36 -22.63 23.82
C LEU A 356 -25.90 -21.23 23.56
N THR A 357 -26.84 -20.79 24.38
CA THR A 357 -27.39 -19.43 24.31
C THR A 357 -26.42 -18.40 24.90
N GLU A 358 -26.51 -17.14 24.45
CA GLU A 358 -25.69 -16.01 24.93
C GLU A 358 -25.79 -15.82 26.44
N GLU A 359 -26.99 -16.05 26.97
CA GLU A 359 -27.32 -15.87 28.36
C GLU A 359 -26.57 -16.84 29.28
N LEU A 360 -26.45 -18.11 28.88
CA LEU A 360 -25.67 -19.12 29.58
C LEU A 360 -24.16 -18.83 29.54
N MET A 361 -23.66 -18.22 28.46
CA MET A 361 -22.24 -17.85 28.33
C MET A 361 -21.86 -16.67 29.23
N LYS A 362 -22.73 -15.65 29.34
CA LYS A 362 -22.52 -14.49 30.23
C LYS A 362 -22.39 -14.89 31.70
N LYS A 363 -23.01 -16.00 32.10
CA LYS A 363 -22.91 -16.59 33.44
C LYS A 363 -21.67 -17.48 33.68
N LYS A 364 -20.66 -17.43 32.78
CA LYS A 364 -19.50 -18.36 32.73
C LYS A 364 -19.95 -19.80 32.50
N PHE A 365 -20.21 -20.10 31.23
CA PHE A 365 -20.73 -21.38 30.75
C PHE A 365 -20.10 -22.65 31.39
N PRO A 366 -20.89 -23.74 31.60
CA PRO A 366 -20.54 -25.03 32.23
C PRO A 366 -19.52 -25.91 31.51
N PHE A 367 -18.59 -25.39 30.70
CA PHE A 367 -17.46 -26.20 30.23
C PHE A 367 -16.63 -26.73 31.39
N LYS A 368 -16.54 -25.94 32.47
CA LYS A 368 -15.96 -26.42 33.73
C LYS A 368 -16.73 -27.62 34.27
N ARG A 369 -18.07 -27.62 34.21
CA ARG A 369 -18.91 -28.74 34.65
C ARG A 369 -18.73 -29.98 33.78
N LEU A 370 -18.56 -29.84 32.46
CA LEU A 370 -18.18 -30.98 31.60
C LEU A 370 -16.83 -31.57 32.01
N VAL A 371 -15.87 -30.71 32.35
CA VAL A 371 -14.56 -31.13 32.87
C VAL A 371 -14.69 -31.79 34.26
N ASP A 372 -15.52 -31.24 35.14
CA ASP A 372 -15.79 -31.76 36.50
C ASP A 372 -16.51 -33.14 36.43
N GLU A 373 -17.30 -33.37 35.38
CA GLU A 373 -17.96 -34.65 35.08
C GLU A 373 -17.04 -35.66 34.36
N GLY A 374 -15.77 -35.29 34.15
CA GLY A 374 -14.72 -36.16 33.62
C GLY A 374 -14.50 -36.09 32.11
N PHE A 375 -15.08 -35.13 31.39
CA PHE A 375 -14.84 -34.94 29.95
C PHE A 375 -13.63 -34.05 29.70
N VAL A 376 -12.80 -34.41 28.72
CA VAL A 376 -11.55 -33.70 28.42
C VAL A 376 -11.69 -32.87 27.14
N ASN A 377 -11.50 -31.55 27.23
CA ASN A 377 -11.45 -30.64 26.07
C ASN A 377 -10.30 -31.02 25.14
N GLY A 378 -10.56 -31.10 23.84
CA GLY A 378 -9.60 -31.55 22.83
C GLY A 378 -9.53 -33.07 22.64
N LYS A 379 -10.18 -33.87 23.51
CA LYS A 379 -10.28 -35.33 23.41
C LYS A 379 -11.72 -35.81 23.25
N ASP A 380 -12.59 -35.46 24.19
CA ASP A 380 -13.99 -35.90 24.21
C ASP A 380 -14.92 -34.87 23.56
N PHE A 381 -14.59 -33.58 23.66
CA PHE A 381 -15.28 -32.49 22.97
C PHE A 381 -14.33 -31.37 22.52
N VAL A 382 -14.76 -30.52 21.60
CA VAL A 382 -14.02 -29.31 21.18
C VAL A 382 -14.90 -28.06 21.26
N LYS A 383 -14.30 -26.93 21.64
CA LYS A 383 -14.96 -25.62 21.67
C LYS A 383 -15.02 -25.02 20.26
N GLY A 384 -16.21 -24.97 19.70
CA GLY A 384 -16.44 -24.53 18.33
C GLY A 384 -16.11 -23.07 18.04
N TRP A 385 -16.18 -22.15 19.02
CA TRP A 385 -15.79 -20.74 18.80
C TRP A 385 -14.28 -20.52 18.81
N GLU A 386 -13.49 -21.43 19.39
CA GLU A 386 -12.02 -21.41 19.24
C GLU A 386 -11.61 -21.80 17.81
N LEU A 387 -12.50 -22.50 17.07
CA LEU A 387 -12.37 -22.73 15.63
C LEU A 387 -12.92 -21.57 14.78
N LEU A 388 -13.73 -20.69 15.37
CA LEU A 388 -14.34 -19.52 14.72
C LEU A 388 -13.68 -18.18 15.10
N SER A 389 -12.59 -18.15 15.87
CA SER A 389 -11.98 -16.87 16.24
C SER A 389 -10.90 -16.44 15.23
N THR A 390 -11.33 -15.56 14.34
CA THR A 390 -10.55 -14.34 14.05
C THR A 390 -11.47 -13.15 14.33
N SER A 391 -11.79 -12.94 15.61
CA SER A 391 -12.15 -11.59 16.03
C SER A 391 -10.92 -10.71 15.89
N ARG A 392 -10.78 -10.13 14.69
CA ARG A 392 -10.25 -8.79 14.39
C ARG A 392 -10.31 -8.61 12.88
N GLY A 393 -11.34 -7.88 12.44
CA GLY A 393 -11.66 -7.72 11.03
C GLY A 393 -10.57 -6.98 10.25
N GLU A 394 -9.85 -7.72 9.43
CA GLU A 394 -9.19 -7.20 8.24
C GLU A 394 -9.73 -7.97 7.02
N PRO A 395 -10.00 -7.28 5.89
CA PRO A 395 -10.28 -7.98 4.63
C PRO A 395 -9.06 -8.83 4.29
N PHE A 396 -9.29 -9.95 3.58
CA PHE A 396 -8.24 -10.74 2.93
C PHE A 396 -7.12 -9.84 2.42
N ASN A 397 -6.01 -9.77 3.15
CA ASN A 397 -4.96 -8.81 2.85
C ASN A 397 -4.33 -9.19 1.51
N THR A 398 -4.43 -8.23 0.60
CA THR A 398 -3.65 -7.97 -0.61
C THR A 398 -2.68 -9.06 -1.08
N TYR A 399 -2.97 -9.55 -2.29
CA TYR A 399 -2.16 -10.48 -3.07
C TYR A 399 -0.65 -10.19 -3.00
N PRO A 400 0.19 -11.18 -2.61
CA PRO A 400 1.66 -11.06 -2.54
C PRO A 400 2.36 -10.93 -3.91
N PHE A 401 1.60 -10.81 -4.99
CA PHE A 401 2.11 -10.58 -6.35
C PHE A 401 3.11 -9.42 -6.41
N ILE A 402 2.84 -8.40 -5.60
CA ILE A 402 3.76 -7.31 -5.38
C ILE A 402 4.54 -7.64 -4.12
N ASN A 403 5.55 -8.50 -4.19
CA ASN A 403 6.45 -8.67 -3.06
C ASN A 403 7.14 -7.31 -2.80
N PHE A 404 6.82 -6.76 -1.63
CA PHE A 404 7.44 -5.59 -1.02
C PHE A 404 8.21 -6.11 0.20
N MET A 405 9.31 -6.80 -0.05
CA MET A 405 10.42 -6.70 0.89
C MET A 405 11.43 -5.79 0.28
#